data_AF-A0A966FBK9-F1
#
_entry.id   AF-A0A966FBK9-F1
#
_cell.length_a   1.000
_cell.length_b   1.000
_cell.length_c   1.000
_cell.angle_alpha   90.00
_cell.angle_beta   90.00
_cell.angle_gamma   90.00
#
_symmetry.space_group_name_H-M   'P 1'
#
loop_
_entity.id
_entity.type
_entity.pdbx_description
1 polymer ?
#
loop_
_entity_poly.entity_id
_entity_poly.type
_entity_poly.pdbx_seq_one_letter_code
_entity_poly.pdbx_strand_id
1 'polypeptide(L)'
;MAQKPNNNRQELDINFPTVLTGALLLTIIIYLLFLPFKESYVGILLYQRGFTQYLTVFFASLVVIITINKYLKIKREDKILKKIGLPEKISFDNYKSAQLIHLQEDFARNYSMVTSRLARILSAYINSGSRKSVTELALDDASFYLTASESSYTLPRILVWAIPLLGFIGTVLGISSAVNGFSGFLDKSAEIEQIKEGIGTVTSGLAIAFDTTLLALLLSVIVMIPLVLIEKMESQLLLATDIYINDYILPRLKEKNDSEKSILNSDILIKTVTDAIDNKLPTKEELIQPIKDALPSPQDLINPAEIYAKEAAKNLVEEIIKQFKEINHQELELINSIKDINQVILKDRDNFLQTFGQQNDLNQSIINNIKELVDLVRENNEVNSNSLNEKTQVISNELNKAALSLEEKVISLEKSSAKIAELNQLQSSLEKVVAVLNNVGEMQKTLVNVQDKITLLQPTLQDLSKPRVIRLVEQIEQ
;
A
#
# COMPACT_ATOMS: atom_id res chain seq x y z
N MET A 1 -33.03 24.30 -18.54
CA MET A 1 -31.96 23.31 -18.32
C MET A 1 -31.50 23.46 -16.88
N ALA A 2 -31.98 22.60 -15.98
CA ALA A 2 -31.62 22.63 -14.57
C ALA A 2 -30.13 22.29 -14.43
N GLN A 3 -29.32 23.25 -13.95
CA GLN A 3 -27.94 22.98 -13.56
C GLN A 3 -27.96 21.94 -12.45
N LYS A 4 -27.42 20.75 -12.77
CA LYS A 4 -27.18 19.68 -11.82
C LYS A 4 -26.41 20.28 -10.63
N PRO A 5 -26.81 20.07 -9.37
CA PRO A 5 -26.05 20.56 -8.22
C PRO A 5 -24.69 19.87 -8.26
N ASN A 6 -23.69 20.59 -8.75
CA ASN A 6 -22.34 20.07 -8.84
C ASN A 6 -21.84 19.97 -7.41
N ASN A 7 -21.60 18.75 -6.93
CA ASN A 7 -21.08 18.49 -5.60
C ASN A 7 -19.63 18.99 -5.56
N ASN A 8 -19.44 20.30 -5.37
CA ASN A 8 -18.19 21.07 -5.44
C ASN A 8 -17.13 20.65 -4.38
N ARG A 9 -17.33 19.54 -3.67
CA ARG A 9 -16.39 19.01 -2.67
C ARG A 9 -15.59 17.81 -3.18
N GLN A 10 -15.88 17.28 -4.38
CA GLN A 10 -15.17 16.12 -4.98
C GLN A 10 -13.98 16.49 -5.89
N GLU A 11 -13.45 17.71 -5.80
CA GLU A 11 -12.42 18.20 -6.75
C GLU A 11 -11.06 17.45 -6.63
N LEU A 12 -10.81 16.84 -5.47
CA LEU A 12 -9.61 16.04 -5.22
C LEU A 12 -9.74 14.58 -5.67
N ASP A 13 -10.96 14.09 -5.93
CA ASP A 13 -11.15 12.73 -6.41
C ASP A 13 -10.57 12.58 -7.82
N ILE A 14 -9.89 11.46 -8.02
CA ILE A 14 -9.36 11.09 -9.32
C ILE A 14 -10.43 10.24 -9.98
N ASN A 15 -10.82 10.60 -11.20
CA ASN A 15 -11.76 9.80 -11.97
C ASN A 15 -11.17 8.42 -12.20
N PHE A 16 -11.61 7.43 -11.43
CA PHE A 16 -11.12 6.05 -11.49
C PHE A 16 -11.07 5.48 -12.92
N PRO A 17 -12.05 5.73 -13.81
CA PRO A 17 -11.98 5.26 -15.20
C PRO A 17 -10.77 5.84 -15.95
N THR A 18 -10.46 7.12 -15.74
CA THR A 18 -9.33 7.79 -16.41
C THR A 18 -7.99 7.26 -15.93
N VAL A 19 -7.89 6.91 -14.64
CA VAL A 19 -6.71 6.27 -14.06
C VAL A 19 -6.52 4.89 -14.66
N LEU A 20 -7.60 4.11 -14.73
CA LEU A 20 -7.57 2.76 -15.26
C LEU A 20 -7.13 2.74 -16.74
N THR A 21 -7.75 3.58 -17.58
CA THR A 21 -7.39 3.69 -18.99
C THR A 21 -5.95 4.20 -19.16
N GLY A 22 -5.55 5.22 -18.38
CA GLY A 22 -4.18 5.74 -18.40
C GLY A 22 -3.15 4.69 -18.00
N ALA A 23 -3.44 3.87 -16.99
CA ALA A 23 -2.55 2.81 -16.53
C ALA A 23 -2.45 1.65 -17.52
N LEU A 24 -3.56 1.28 -18.16
CA LEU A 24 -3.55 0.29 -19.26
C LEU A 24 -2.69 0.78 -20.42
N LEU A 25 -2.87 2.03 -20.85
CA LEU A 25 -2.06 2.63 -21.92
C LEU A 25 -0.57 2.69 -21.52
N LEU A 26 -0.26 3.13 -20.30
CA LEU A 26 1.12 3.17 -19.81
C LEU A 26 1.76 1.78 -19.78
N THR A 27 1.01 0.77 -19.33
CA THR A 27 1.47 -0.63 -19.34
C THR A 27 1.76 -1.09 -20.76
N ILE A 28 0.84 -0.86 -21.71
CA ILE A 28 1.05 -1.20 -23.13
C ILE A 28 2.28 -0.48 -23.69
N ILE A 29 2.46 0.81 -23.38
CA ILE A 29 3.62 1.60 -23.81
C ILE A 29 4.92 1.02 -23.25
N ILE A 30 4.96 0.64 -21.97
CA ILE A 30 6.14 0.01 -21.35
C ILE A 30 6.49 -1.27 -22.11
N TYR A 31 5.53 -2.16 -22.35
CA TYR A 31 5.81 -3.38 -23.10
C TYR A 31 6.24 -3.06 -24.54
N LEU A 32 5.58 -2.15 -25.26
CA LEU A 32 6.01 -1.76 -26.62
C LEU A 32 7.43 -1.18 -26.66
N LEU A 33 7.81 -0.40 -25.66
CA LEU A 33 9.15 0.21 -25.56
C LEU A 33 10.24 -0.84 -25.30
N PHE A 34 9.94 -1.89 -24.53
CA PHE A 34 10.87 -2.99 -24.25
C PHE A 34 10.83 -4.12 -25.29
N LEU A 35 9.93 -4.05 -26.29
CA LEU A 35 9.85 -5.00 -27.40
C LEU A 35 11.17 -5.18 -28.19
N PRO A 36 11.93 -4.13 -28.58
CA PRO A 36 13.23 -4.30 -29.23
C PRO A 36 14.30 -4.88 -28.31
N PHE A 37 14.10 -4.86 -27.00
CA PHE A 37 15.03 -5.35 -25.98
C PHE A 37 14.56 -6.66 -25.34
N LYS A 38 13.74 -7.46 -26.04
CA LYS A 38 13.19 -8.73 -25.53
C LYS A 38 14.25 -9.72 -25.04
N GLU A 39 15.40 -9.77 -25.71
CA GLU A 39 16.52 -10.66 -25.36
C GLU A 39 17.40 -10.10 -24.23
N SER A 40 17.20 -8.83 -23.83
CA SER A 40 17.90 -8.28 -22.66
C SER A 40 17.37 -8.90 -21.38
N TYR A 41 18.17 -8.87 -20.31
CA TYR A 41 17.75 -9.34 -18.99
C TYR A 41 16.41 -8.72 -18.55
N VAL A 42 16.22 -7.41 -18.76
CA VAL A 42 14.97 -6.71 -18.42
C VAL A 42 13.80 -7.17 -19.31
N GLY A 43 14.05 -7.43 -20.59
CA GLY A 43 13.05 -7.95 -21.53
C GLY A 43 12.57 -9.35 -21.12
N ILE A 44 13.50 -10.27 -20.82
CA ILE A 44 13.20 -11.60 -20.30
C ILE A 44 12.38 -11.49 -19.03
N LEU A 45 12.79 -10.58 -18.15
CA LEU A 45 12.16 -10.38 -16.86
C LEU A 45 10.72 -9.87 -17.01
N LEU A 46 10.42 -9.01 -17.98
CA LEU A 46 9.07 -8.51 -18.26
C LEU A 46 8.18 -9.53 -19.01
N TYR A 47 8.72 -10.23 -20.01
CA TYR A 47 7.90 -11.05 -20.92
C TYR A 47 7.79 -12.53 -20.56
N GLN A 48 8.84 -13.12 -19.98
CA GLN A 48 8.97 -14.57 -19.85
C GLN A 48 8.72 -15.10 -18.43
N ARG A 49 8.44 -14.23 -17.46
CA ARG A 49 8.33 -14.58 -16.02
C ARG A 49 6.89 -14.83 -15.54
N GLY A 50 5.92 -14.95 -16.45
CA GLY A 50 4.54 -15.37 -16.14
C GLY A 50 3.55 -14.21 -15.95
N PHE A 51 2.30 -14.56 -15.61
CA PHE A 51 1.18 -13.61 -15.56
C PHE A 51 1.31 -12.57 -14.43
N THR A 52 1.93 -12.95 -13.31
CA THR A 52 2.15 -12.09 -12.14
C THR A 52 2.93 -10.83 -12.51
N GLN A 53 3.86 -10.94 -13.46
CA GLN A 53 4.67 -9.81 -13.92
C GLN A 53 3.84 -8.73 -14.63
N TYR A 54 2.88 -9.14 -15.45
CA TYR A 54 1.96 -8.21 -16.10
C TYR A 54 1.11 -7.47 -15.07
N LEU A 55 0.64 -8.16 -14.02
CA LEU A 55 -0.08 -7.50 -12.91
C LEU A 55 0.82 -6.54 -12.13
N THR A 56 2.05 -6.93 -11.80
CA THR A 56 3.00 -6.09 -11.06
C THR A 56 3.27 -4.78 -11.81
N VAL A 57 3.54 -4.86 -13.12
CA VAL A 57 3.78 -3.67 -13.96
C VAL A 57 2.51 -2.83 -14.10
N PHE A 58 1.34 -3.46 -14.20
CA PHE A 58 0.07 -2.76 -14.26
C PHE A 58 -0.25 -2.01 -12.96
N PHE A 59 0.00 -2.62 -11.79
CA PHE A 59 -0.19 -1.99 -10.48
C PHE A 59 0.79 -0.84 -10.28
N ALA A 60 2.06 -1.02 -10.68
CA ALA A 60 3.04 0.05 -10.69
C ALA A 60 2.58 1.21 -11.59
N SER A 61 2.04 0.90 -12.78
CA SER A 61 1.52 1.90 -13.72
C SER A 61 0.30 2.65 -13.17
N LEU A 62 -0.59 1.98 -12.43
CA LEU A 62 -1.71 2.61 -11.72
C LEU A 62 -1.19 3.65 -10.71
N VAL A 63 -0.22 3.27 -9.89
CA VAL A 63 0.38 4.20 -8.91
C VAL A 63 1.03 5.38 -9.63
N VAL A 64 1.83 5.14 -10.67
CA VAL A 64 2.48 6.20 -11.44
C VAL A 64 1.47 7.21 -12.02
N ILE A 65 0.39 6.73 -12.62
CA ILE A 65 -0.65 7.62 -13.19
C ILE A 65 -1.36 8.42 -12.08
N ILE A 66 -1.67 7.80 -10.94
CA ILE A 66 -2.23 8.49 -9.78
C ILE A 66 -1.29 9.59 -9.30
N THR A 67 0.00 9.26 -9.11
CA THR A 67 1.03 10.20 -8.67
C THR A 67 1.21 11.37 -9.64
N ILE A 68 1.25 11.11 -10.95
CA ILE A 68 1.35 12.17 -11.97
C ILE A 68 0.13 13.08 -11.94
N ASN A 69 -1.08 12.51 -11.90
CA ASN A 69 -2.31 13.29 -11.86
C ASN A 69 -2.38 14.18 -10.60
N LYS A 70 -2.03 13.64 -9.44
CA LYS A 70 -1.92 14.39 -8.18
C LYS A 70 -0.88 15.49 -8.27
N TYR A 71 0.32 15.20 -8.77
CA TYR A 71 1.37 16.20 -8.97
C TYR A 71 0.91 17.37 -9.86
N LEU A 72 0.26 17.07 -10.98
CA LEU A 72 -0.25 18.10 -11.89
C LEU A 72 -1.35 18.96 -11.24
N LYS A 73 -2.26 18.36 -10.48
CA LYS A 73 -3.28 19.09 -9.71
C LYS A 73 -2.63 20.01 -8.66
N ILE A 74 -1.76 19.47 -7.81
CA ILE A 74 -1.07 20.23 -6.75
C ILE A 74 -0.28 21.40 -7.34
N LYS A 75 0.46 21.19 -8.43
CA LYS A 75 1.25 22.25 -9.08
C LYS A 75 0.36 23.34 -9.69
N ARG A 76 -0.85 23.01 -10.15
CA ARG A 76 -1.82 24.01 -10.62
C ARG A 76 -2.35 24.83 -9.44
N GLU A 77 -2.75 24.18 -8.36
CA GLU A 77 -3.26 24.84 -7.16
C GLU A 77 -2.21 25.70 -6.46
N ASP A 78 -0.96 25.24 -6.31
CA ASP A 78 0.15 26.02 -5.75
C ASP A 78 0.41 27.31 -6.56
N LYS A 79 0.34 27.22 -7.90
CA LYS A 79 0.44 28.39 -8.77
C LYS A 79 -0.74 29.36 -8.60
N ILE A 80 -1.94 28.82 -8.37
CA ILE A 80 -3.14 29.63 -8.13
C ILE A 80 -3.01 30.33 -6.78
N LEU A 81 -2.66 29.62 -5.71
CA LEU A 81 -2.42 30.19 -4.38
C LEU A 81 -1.40 31.33 -4.41
N LYS A 82 -0.28 31.16 -5.10
CA LYS A 82 0.75 32.22 -5.26
C LYS A 82 0.29 33.42 -6.07
N LYS A 83 -0.72 33.26 -6.93
CA LYS A 83 -1.27 34.33 -7.78
C LYS A 83 -2.49 35.00 -7.19
N ILE A 84 -3.17 34.36 -6.23
CA ILE A 84 -4.28 34.95 -5.47
C ILE A 84 -3.69 36.01 -4.54
N GLY A 85 -3.28 37.15 -5.10
CA GLY A 85 -3.04 38.36 -4.34
C GLY A 85 -4.39 39.03 -4.10
N LEU A 86 -4.83 39.10 -2.84
CA LEU A 86 -5.92 40.00 -2.49
C LEU A 86 -5.45 41.42 -2.78
N PRO A 87 -6.19 42.22 -3.57
CA PRO A 87 -5.88 43.63 -3.69
C PRO A 87 -5.90 44.25 -2.29
N GLU A 88 -4.79 44.88 -1.88
CA GLU A 88 -4.68 45.54 -0.56
C GLU A 88 -5.77 46.59 -0.30
N LYS A 89 -6.47 47.02 -1.36
CA LYS A 89 -7.48 48.07 -1.34
C LYS A 89 -8.92 47.60 -1.18
N ILE A 90 -9.21 46.30 -1.09
CA ILE A 90 -10.60 45.85 -0.84
C ILE A 90 -10.91 46.06 0.64
N SER A 91 -11.84 46.97 0.93
CA SER A 91 -12.37 47.16 2.27
C SER A 91 -13.37 46.05 2.60
N PHE A 92 -13.10 45.35 3.70
CA PHE A 92 -14.00 44.34 4.29
C PHE A 92 -14.92 44.97 5.35
N ASP A 93 -15.06 46.30 5.36
CA ASP A 93 -15.86 47.03 6.35
C ASP A 93 -17.36 46.77 6.20
N ASN A 94 -17.81 46.56 4.97
CA ASN A 94 -19.20 46.22 4.65
C ASN A 94 -19.26 44.81 4.08
N TYR A 95 -19.80 43.89 4.89
CA TYR A 95 -20.00 42.48 4.55
C TYR A 95 -20.97 42.25 3.38
N LYS A 96 -21.74 43.27 2.95
CA LYS A 96 -22.59 43.25 1.74
C LYS A 96 -22.09 44.20 0.64
N SER A 97 -20.82 44.61 0.66
CA SER A 97 -20.29 45.45 -0.40
C SER A 97 -20.30 44.72 -1.76
N ALA A 98 -20.63 45.45 -2.82
CA ALA A 98 -20.62 44.91 -4.18
C ALA A 98 -19.24 44.35 -4.58
N GLN A 99 -18.15 44.96 -4.07
CA GLN A 99 -16.79 44.51 -4.31
C GLN A 99 -16.50 43.12 -3.71
N LEU A 100 -17.01 42.85 -2.50
CA LEU A 100 -16.83 41.56 -1.83
C LEU A 100 -17.67 40.45 -2.52
N ILE A 101 -18.87 40.80 -2.97
CA ILE A 101 -19.73 39.88 -3.74
C ILE A 101 -19.07 39.54 -5.08
N HIS A 102 -18.58 40.53 -5.82
CA HIS A 102 -17.84 40.28 -7.07
C HIS A 102 -16.59 39.43 -6.86
N LEU A 103 -15.81 39.70 -5.80
CA LEU A 103 -14.65 38.89 -5.45
C LEU A 103 -15.03 37.42 -5.15
N GLN A 104 -16.12 37.22 -4.41
CA GLN A 104 -16.64 35.89 -4.11
C GLN A 104 -17.10 35.17 -5.39
N GLU A 105 -17.79 35.87 -6.30
CA GLU A 105 -18.21 35.32 -7.59
C GLU A 105 -17.01 34.96 -8.48
N ASP A 106 -15.96 35.79 -8.51
CA ASP A 106 -14.74 35.52 -9.27
C ASP A 106 -14.00 34.28 -8.74
N PHE A 107 -13.96 34.10 -7.42
CA PHE A 107 -13.43 32.88 -6.81
C PHE A 107 -14.34 31.67 -7.06
N ALA A 108 -15.66 31.85 -7.08
CA ALA A 108 -16.62 30.77 -7.36
C ALA A 108 -16.59 30.31 -8.83
N ARG A 109 -16.23 31.19 -9.77
CA ARG A 109 -16.08 30.86 -11.20
C ARG A 109 -14.82 30.07 -11.51
N ASN A 110 -13.77 30.26 -10.71
CA ASN A 110 -12.54 29.48 -10.81
C ASN A 110 -12.75 28.15 -10.07
N TYR A 111 -12.87 27.05 -10.82
CA TYR A 111 -13.08 25.68 -10.31
C TYR A 111 -11.79 25.07 -9.72
N SER A 112 -11.11 25.80 -8.84
CA SER A 112 -9.91 25.35 -8.13
C SER A 112 -10.26 25.07 -6.67
N MET A 113 -9.52 24.14 -6.07
CA MET A 113 -9.70 23.79 -4.67
C MET A 113 -9.45 25.01 -3.76
N VAL A 114 -8.39 25.78 -4.02
CA VAL A 114 -8.08 26.99 -3.25
C VAL A 114 -9.15 28.06 -3.43
N THR A 115 -9.56 28.37 -4.66
CA THR A 115 -10.55 29.42 -4.92
C THR A 115 -11.94 29.03 -4.43
N SER A 116 -12.33 27.75 -4.53
CA SER A 116 -13.61 27.28 -4.03
C SER A 116 -13.71 27.39 -2.50
N ARG A 117 -12.60 27.14 -1.77
CA ARG A 117 -12.50 27.38 -0.33
C ARG A 117 -12.68 28.86 0.02
N LEU A 118 -11.94 29.73 -0.66
CA LEU A 118 -12.04 31.18 -0.46
C LEU A 118 -13.45 31.70 -0.77
N ALA A 119 -14.07 31.23 -1.85
CA ALA A 119 -15.44 31.59 -2.22
C ALA A 119 -16.46 31.18 -1.16
N ARG A 120 -16.29 30.00 -0.52
CA ARG A 120 -17.18 29.54 0.56
C ARG A 120 -17.01 30.37 1.83
N ILE A 121 -15.77 30.66 2.22
CA ILE A 121 -15.45 31.49 3.39
C ILE A 121 -16.02 32.91 3.21
N LEU A 122 -15.82 33.51 2.03
CA LEU A 122 -16.40 34.82 1.71
C LEU A 122 -17.93 34.78 1.65
N SER A 123 -18.51 33.74 1.06
CA SER A 123 -19.98 33.57 1.03
C SER A 123 -20.56 33.46 2.44
N ALA A 124 -19.91 32.71 3.33
CA ALA A 124 -20.32 32.62 4.73
C ALA A 124 -20.21 33.97 5.44
N TYR A 125 -19.19 34.77 5.14
CA TYR A 125 -19.06 36.12 5.69
C TYR A 125 -20.17 37.06 5.18
N ILE A 126 -20.46 37.04 3.87
CA ILE A 126 -21.52 37.85 3.26
C ILE A 126 -22.90 37.54 3.87
N ASN A 127 -23.15 36.27 4.20
CA ASN A 127 -24.42 35.83 4.77
C ASN A 127 -24.53 36.05 6.29
N SER A 128 -23.46 35.76 7.04
CA SER A 128 -23.49 35.81 8.51
C SER A 128 -23.10 37.17 9.10
N GLY A 129 -22.18 37.90 8.45
CA GLY A 129 -21.58 39.12 9.00
C GLY A 129 -20.75 38.91 10.28
N SER A 130 -20.55 37.67 10.75
CA SER A 130 -19.76 37.39 11.95
C SER A 130 -18.43 36.76 11.59
N ARG A 131 -17.34 37.34 12.12
CA ARG A 131 -15.99 36.78 11.99
C ARG A 131 -15.90 35.41 12.69
N LYS A 132 -16.56 35.26 13.85
CA LYS A 132 -16.55 34.02 14.62
C LYS A 132 -17.12 32.85 13.80
N SER A 133 -18.32 33.01 13.24
CA SER A 133 -18.96 31.96 12.42
C SER A 133 -18.14 31.58 11.19
N VAL A 134 -17.46 32.53 10.56
CA VAL A 134 -16.58 32.26 9.41
C VAL A 134 -15.31 31.54 9.82
N THR A 135 -14.77 31.84 11.01
CA THR A 135 -13.58 31.16 11.54
C THR A 135 -13.88 29.71 11.88
N GLU A 136 -15.03 29.43 12.52
CA GLU A 136 -15.51 28.07 12.77
C GLU A 136 -15.69 27.29 11.45
N LEU A 137 -16.33 27.89 10.44
CA LEU A 137 -16.45 27.27 9.12
C LEU A 137 -15.09 27.01 8.45
N ALA A 138 -14.13 27.93 8.57
CA ALA A 138 -12.80 27.76 7.98
C ALA A 138 -12.04 26.58 8.63
N LEU A 139 -12.18 26.40 9.94
CA LEU A 139 -11.61 25.25 10.67
C LEU A 139 -12.28 23.93 10.24
N ASP A 140 -13.61 23.89 10.16
CA ASP A 140 -14.34 22.73 9.68
C ASP A 140 -13.95 22.37 8.24
N ASP A 141 -13.85 23.35 7.37
CA ASP A 141 -13.43 23.18 5.97
C ASP A 141 -11.99 22.66 5.88
N ALA A 142 -11.06 23.18 6.69
CA ALA A 142 -9.68 22.67 6.75
C ALA A 142 -9.62 21.19 7.17
N SER A 143 -10.35 20.82 8.24
CA SER A 143 -10.41 19.43 8.70
C SER A 143 -11.00 18.50 7.64
N PHE A 144 -12.03 18.94 6.93
CA PHE A 144 -12.64 18.19 5.84
C PHE A 144 -11.66 17.89 4.72
N TYR A 145 -10.86 18.87 4.27
CA TYR A 145 -9.88 18.64 3.20
C TYR A 145 -8.70 17.78 3.63
N LEU A 146 -8.28 17.85 4.89
CA LEU A 146 -7.27 16.94 5.43
C LEU A 146 -7.77 15.49 5.36
N THR A 147 -8.97 15.20 5.87
CA THR A 147 -9.56 13.85 5.80
C THR A 147 -9.81 13.40 4.35
N ALA A 148 -10.28 14.29 3.47
CA ALA A 148 -10.47 13.98 2.05
C ALA A 148 -9.14 13.64 1.35
N SER A 149 -8.07 14.38 1.67
CA SER A 149 -6.72 14.10 1.17
C SER A 149 -6.25 12.72 1.62
N GLU A 150 -6.32 12.41 2.92
CA GLU A 150 -5.96 11.10 3.47
C GLU A 150 -6.74 9.95 2.81
N SER A 151 -8.04 10.13 2.63
CA SER A 151 -8.90 9.16 1.95
C SER A 151 -8.42 8.90 0.52
N SER A 152 -8.09 9.96 -0.23
CA SER A 152 -7.64 9.84 -1.62
C SER A 152 -6.31 9.08 -1.80
N TYR A 153 -5.46 9.05 -0.77
CA TYR A 153 -4.19 8.28 -0.79
C TYR A 153 -4.35 6.83 -0.33
N THR A 154 -5.52 6.42 0.16
CA THR A 154 -5.76 5.04 0.62
C THR A 154 -5.55 4.03 -0.51
N LEU A 155 -6.16 4.27 -1.67
CA LEU A 155 -6.05 3.38 -2.83
C LEU A 155 -4.60 3.22 -3.33
N PRO A 156 -3.83 4.28 -3.63
CA PRO A 156 -2.46 4.11 -4.09
C PRO A 156 -1.56 3.45 -3.03
N ARG A 157 -1.77 3.69 -1.73
CA ARG A 157 -1.02 2.96 -0.68
C ARG A 157 -1.30 1.46 -0.69
N ILE A 158 -2.56 1.06 -0.84
CA ILE A 158 -2.94 -0.36 -0.98
C ILE A 158 -2.28 -0.97 -2.23
N LEU A 159 -2.26 -0.25 -3.35
CA LEU A 159 -1.60 -0.73 -4.57
C LEU A 159 -0.09 -0.91 -4.38
N VAL A 160 0.60 0.04 -3.74
CA VAL A 160 2.03 -0.08 -3.43
C VAL A 160 2.31 -1.29 -2.54
N TRP A 161 1.45 -1.55 -1.55
CA TRP A 161 1.55 -2.72 -0.68
C TRP A 161 1.26 -4.04 -1.42
N ALA A 162 0.36 -4.03 -2.40
CA ALA A 162 0.02 -5.22 -3.19
C ALA A 162 1.13 -5.64 -4.17
N ILE A 163 2.00 -4.72 -4.61
CA ILE A 163 3.09 -5.02 -5.57
C ILE A 163 4.04 -6.10 -5.00
N PRO A 164 4.64 -5.97 -3.78
CA PRO A 164 5.46 -7.02 -3.19
C PRO A 164 4.72 -8.35 -2.99
N LEU A 165 3.43 -8.29 -2.64
CA LEU A 165 2.60 -9.49 -2.48
C LEU A 165 2.45 -10.25 -3.80
N LEU A 166 2.29 -9.55 -4.93
CA LEU A 166 2.28 -10.17 -6.26
C LEU A 166 3.63 -10.81 -6.61
N GLY A 167 4.74 -10.20 -6.21
CA GLY A 167 6.08 -10.79 -6.32
C GLY A 167 6.22 -12.08 -5.52
N PHE A 168 5.78 -12.06 -4.26
CA PHE A 168 5.74 -13.26 -3.41
C PHE A 168 4.88 -14.38 -4.01
N ILE A 169 3.69 -14.04 -4.51
CA ILE A 169 2.83 -15.00 -5.23
C ILE A 169 3.57 -15.58 -6.45
N GLY A 170 4.24 -14.74 -7.24
CA GLY A 170 5.07 -15.18 -8.37
C GLY A 170 6.16 -16.15 -7.95
N THR A 171 6.79 -15.91 -6.80
CA THR A 171 7.83 -16.79 -6.25
C THR A 171 7.27 -18.12 -5.77
N VAL A 172 6.15 -18.11 -5.05
CA VAL A 172 5.47 -19.34 -4.61
C VAL A 172 5.09 -20.19 -5.82
N LEU A 173 4.54 -19.59 -6.88
CA LEU A 173 4.20 -20.28 -8.12
C LEU A 173 5.45 -20.83 -8.83
N GLY A 174 6.52 -20.03 -8.93
CA GLY A 174 7.78 -20.44 -9.56
C GLY A 174 8.45 -21.60 -8.84
N ILE A 175 8.55 -21.54 -7.50
CA ILE A 175 9.10 -22.61 -6.66
C ILE A 175 8.21 -23.85 -6.73
N SER A 176 6.88 -23.70 -6.63
CA SER A 176 5.95 -24.82 -6.71
C SER A 176 6.06 -25.56 -8.05
N SER A 177 6.14 -24.81 -9.16
CA SER A 177 6.36 -25.38 -10.49
C SER A 177 7.71 -26.09 -10.61
N ALA A 178 8.78 -25.53 -10.03
CA ALA A 178 10.11 -26.12 -10.04
C ALA A 178 10.13 -27.47 -9.29
N VAL A 179 9.58 -27.49 -8.07
CA VAL A 179 9.51 -28.69 -7.23
C VAL A 179 8.63 -29.77 -7.85
N ASN A 180 7.45 -29.41 -8.37
CA ASN A 180 6.56 -30.38 -9.02
C ASN A 180 7.18 -31.00 -10.28
N GLY A 181 7.91 -30.19 -11.07
CA GLY A 181 8.68 -30.68 -12.21
C GLY A 181 9.70 -31.73 -11.77
N PHE A 182 10.46 -31.46 -10.72
CA PHE A 182 11.47 -32.38 -10.18
C PHE A 182 10.90 -33.70 -9.69
N SER A 183 9.83 -33.67 -8.89
CA SER A 183 9.19 -34.89 -8.39
C SER A 183 8.71 -35.79 -9.53
N GLY A 184 8.11 -35.19 -10.57
CA GLY A 184 7.68 -35.93 -11.76
C GLY A 184 8.85 -36.51 -12.59
N PHE A 185 10.04 -35.90 -12.53
CA PHE A 185 11.26 -36.47 -13.12
C PHE A 185 11.77 -37.67 -12.30
N LEU A 186 11.82 -37.56 -10.97
CA LEU A 186 12.29 -38.64 -10.09
C LEU A 186 11.45 -39.92 -10.23
N ASP A 187 10.13 -39.80 -10.41
CA ASP A 187 9.24 -40.95 -10.59
C ASP A 187 9.44 -41.70 -11.93
N LYS A 188 10.07 -41.05 -12.92
CA LYS A 188 10.24 -41.58 -14.29
C LYS A 188 11.69 -41.92 -14.65
N SER A 189 12.65 -41.51 -13.85
CA SER A 189 14.07 -41.55 -14.21
C SER A 189 14.78 -42.81 -13.69
N ALA A 190 15.27 -43.64 -14.62
CA ALA A 190 16.22 -44.74 -14.32
C ALA A 190 17.69 -44.35 -14.64
N GLU A 191 17.91 -43.20 -15.28
CA GLU A 191 19.21 -42.78 -15.84
C GLU A 191 19.71 -41.45 -15.25
N ILE A 192 21.01 -41.36 -15.02
CA ILE A 192 21.69 -40.20 -14.42
C ILE A 192 21.56 -38.93 -15.27
N GLU A 193 21.50 -39.06 -16.60
CA GLU A 193 21.33 -37.94 -17.55
C GLU A 193 20.01 -37.17 -17.30
N GLN A 194 18.93 -37.90 -17.02
CA GLN A 194 17.59 -37.34 -16.78
C GLN A 194 17.52 -36.61 -15.42
N ILE A 195 18.29 -37.07 -14.44
CA ILE A 195 18.44 -36.40 -13.14
C ILE A 195 19.16 -35.05 -13.31
N LYS A 196 20.20 -34.99 -14.15
CA LYS A 196 20.92 -33.74 -14.46
C LYS A 196 20.01 -32.72 -15.13
N GLU A 197 19.17 -33.16 -16.07
CA GLU A 197 18.17 -32.31 -16.72
C GLU A 197 17.08 -31.82 -15.74
N GLY A 198 16.66 -32.70 -14.83
CA GLY A 198 15.74 -32.34 -13.73
C GLY A 198 16.30 -31.24 -12.82
N ILE A 199 17.57 -31.34 -12.42
CA ILE A 199 18.24 -30.31 -11.61
C ILE A 199 18.33 -28.97 -12.37
N GLY A 200 18.65 -29.01 -13.67
CA GLY A 200 18.68 -27.81 -14.51
C GLY A 200 17.33 -27.11 -14.58
N THR A 201 16.25 -27.89 -14.72
CA THR A 201 14.87 -27.39 -14.75
C THR A 201 14.46 -26.74 -13.42
N VAL A 202 14.80 -27.38 -12.29
CA VAL A 202 14.56 -26.81 -10.94
C VAL A 202 15.31 -25.50 -10.76
N THR A 203 16.60 -25.50 -11.09
CA THR A 203 17.47 -24.32 -10.92
C THR A 203 16.94 -23.15 -11.75
N SER A 204 16.49 -23.41 -12.98
CA SER A 204 15.84 -22.41 -13.83
C SER A 204 14.55 -21.89 -13.21
N GLY A 205 13.64 -22.76 -12.76
CA GLY A 205 12.37 -22.38 -12.12
C GLY A 205 12.56 -21.55 -10.85
N LEU A 206 13.58 -21.87 -10.05
CA LEU A 206 13.96 -21.09 -8.88
C LEU A 206 14.51 -19.70 -9.26
N ALA A 207 15.30 -19.60 -10.33
CA ALA A 207 15.76 -18.31 -10.85
C ALA A 207 14.59 -17.43 -11.34
N ILE A 208 13.60 -18.02 -12.04
CA ILE A 208 12.36 -17.33 -12.42
C ILE A 208 11.65 -16.76 -11.17
N ALA A 209 11.54 -17.59 -10.13
CA ALA A 209 10.88 -17.20 -8.88
C ALA A 209 11.57 -15.98 -8.25
N PHE A 210 12.90 -16.02 -8.10
CA PHE A 210 13.65 -14.88 -7.55
C PHE A 210 13.54 -13.61 -8.41
N ASP A 211 13.61 -13.73 -9.73
CA ASP A 211 13.46 -12.58 -10.65
C ASP A 211 12.09 -11.89 -10.50
N THR A 212 11.01 -12.66 -10.29
CA THR A 212 9.67 -12.08 -10.10
C THR A 212 9.57 -11.24 -8.82
N THR A 213 10.16 -11.71 -7.72
CA THR A 213 10.21 -10.93 -6.46
C THR A 213 11.14 -9.73 -6.59
N LEU A 214 12.31 -9.89 -7.22
CA LEU A 214 13.27 -8.81 -7.39
C LEU A 214 12.63 -7.61 -8.11
N LEU A 215 11.91 -7.84 -9.22
CA LEU A 215 11.22 -6.75 -9.92
C LEU A 215 10.10 -6.15 -9.10
N ALA A 216 9.28 -6.97 -8.44
CA ALA A 216 8.18 -6.45 -7.62
C ALA A 216 8.70 -5.52 -6.52
N LEU A 217 9.76 -5.91 -5.81
CA LEU A 217 10.38 -5.08 -4.78
C LEU A 217 10.98 -3.80 -5.38
N LEU A 218 11.71 -3.91 -6.49
CA LEU A 218 12.31 -2.77 -7.16
C LEU A 218 11.25 -1.76 -7.61
N LEU A 219 10.19 -2.23 -8.30
CA LEU A 219 9.09 -1.38 -8.74
C LEU A 219 8.35 -0.76 -7.54
N SER A 220 8.08 -1.53 -6.49
CA SER A 220 7.42 -1.04 -5.28
C SER A 220 8.18 0.14 -4.67
N VAL A 221 9.51 0.02 -4.50
CA VAL A 221 10.35 1.11 -3.98
C VAL A 221 10.35 2.32 -4.92
N ILE A 222 10.48 2.10 -6.22
CA ILE A 222 10.53 3.17 -7.23
C ILE A 222 9.21 3.97 -7.26
N VAL A 223 8.05 3.32 -7.10
CA VAL A 223 6.75 4.03 -7.11
C VAL A 223 6.38 4.62 -5.74
N MET A 224 6.84 4.01 -4.64
CA MET A 224 6.54 4.47 -3.29
C MET A 224 7.17 5.84 -2.99
N ILE A 225 8.44 6.06 -3.37
CA ILE A 225 9.16 7.30 -3.05
C ILE A 225 8.45 8.53 -3.67
N PRO A 226 8.14 8.58 -4.97
CA PRO A 226 7.39 9.68 -5.56
C PRO A 226 6.00 9.85 -4.91
N LEU A 227 5.29 8.76 -4.62
CA LEU A 227 3.96 8.83 -4.00
C LEU A 227 4.01 9.57 -2.65
N VAL A 228 4.95 9.21 -1.77
CA VAL A 228 5.12 9.86 -0.46
C VAL A 228 5.51 11.34 -0.61
N LEU A 229 6.35 11.68 -1.58
CA LEU A 229 6.71 13.07 -1.85
C LEU A 229 5.50 13.90 -2.30
N ILE A 230 4.66 13.35 -3.18
CA ILE A 230 3.44 14.01 -3.65
C ILE A 230 2.43 14.17 -2.52
N GLU A 231 2.27 13.16 -1.66
CA GLU A 231 1.44 13.25 -0.45
C GLU A 231 1.90 14.39 0.47
N LYS A 232 3.22 14.49 0.72
CA LYS A 232 3.79 15.60 1.49
C LYS A 232 3.53 16.96 0.83
N MET A 233 3.66 17.06 -0.49
CA MET A 233 3.38 18.29 -1.23
C MET A 233 1.90 18.70 -1.13
N GLU A 234 0.98 17.74 -1.17
CA GLU A 234 -0.46 18.02 -0.98
C GLU A 234 -0.72 18.56 0.43
N SER A 235 -0.18 17.91 1.47
CA SER A 235 -0.31 18.39 2.85
C SER A 235 0.27 19.79 3.05
N GLN A 236 1.40 20.10 2.41
CA GLN A 236 2.00 21.44 2.44
C GLN A 236 1.11 22.49 1.74
N LEU A 237 0.48 22.14 0.63
CA LEU A 237 -0.44 23.03 -0.08
C LEU A 237 -1.71 23.30 0.74
N LEU A 238 -2.27 22.28 1.39
CA LEU A 238 -3.42 22.43 2.29
C LEU A 238 -3.08 23.38 3.43
N LEU A 239 -1.95 23.14 4.10
CA LEU A 239 -1.45 24.00 5.17
C LEU A 239 -1.19 25.44 4.69
N ALA A 240 -0.56 25.61 3.52
CA ALA A 240 -0.31 26.94 2.96
C ALA A 240 -1.62 27.68 2.66
N THR A 241 -2.66 26.95 2.24
CA THR A 241 -4.01 27.53 2.03
C THR A 241 -4.64 27.95 3.36
N ASP A 242 -4.50 27.13 4.40
CA ASP A 242 -5.02 27.43 5.74
C ASP A 242 -4.30 28.64 6.36
N ILE A 243 -2.96 28.70 6.23
CA ILE A 243 -2.17 29.87 6.62
C ILE A 243 -2.64 31.10 5.85
N TYR A 244 -2.86 30.98 4.54
CA TYR A 244 -3.33 32.11 3.74
C TYR A 244 -4.69 32.65 4.24
N ILE A 245 -5.64 31.75 4.53
CA ILE A 245 -6.94 32.11 5.08
C ILE A 245 -6.79 32.79 6.45
N ASN A 246 -6.03 32.19 7.36
CA ASN A 246 -5.90 32.67 8.73
C ASN A 246 -5.12 33.99 8.85
N ASP A 247 -4.08 34.19 8.02
CA ASP A 247 -3.19 35.35 8.12
C ASP A 247 -3.67 36.53 7.26
N TYR A 248 -4.31 36.26 6.11
CA TYR A 248 -4.67 37.32 5.15
C TYR A 248 -6.16 37.58 5.04
N ILE A 249 -7.04 36.59 5.22
CA ILE A 249 -8.50 36.74 5.07
C ILE A 249 -9.15 37.05 6.42
N LEU A 250 -9.04 36.14 7.40
CA LEU A 250 -9.75 36.25 8.68
C LEU A 250 -9.49 37.56 9.44
N PRO A 251 -8.26 38.11 9.48
CA PRO A 251 -8.00 39.36 10.20
C PRO A 251 -8.67 40.58 9.56
N ARG A 252 -9.00 40.51 8.26
CA ARG A 252 -9.70 41.58 7.55
C ARG A 252 -11.21 41.57 7.80
N LEU A 253 -11.78 40.45 8.24
CA LEU A 253 -13.22 40.32 8.51
C LEU A 253 -13.59 41.08 9.79
N LYS A 254 -14.58 41.98 9.71
CA LYS A 254 -15.13 42.67 10.87
C LYS A 254 -16.33 41.92 11.45
N GLU A 255 -16.47 41.97 12.77
CA GLU A 255 -17.70 41.56 13.45
C GLU A 255 -18.83 42.51 13.06
N LYS A 256 -20.04 41.97 12.86
CA LYS A 256 -21.26 42.77 12.83
C LYS A 256 -21.42 43.43 14.20
N ASN A 257 -20.95 44.67 14.32
CA ASN A 257 -21.28 45.50 15.47
C ASN A 257 -22.79 45.80 15.39
N ASP A 258 -23.61 45.06 16.13
CA ASP A 258 -24.99 45.44 16.44
C ASP A 258 -25.06 46.68 17.37
N SER A 259 -24.01 47.50 17.40
CA SER A 259 -23.90 48.73 18.18
C SER A 259 -24.74 49.89 17.62
N GLU A 260 -25.41 49.73 16.47
CA GLU A 260 -26.38 50.73 15.96
C GLU A 260 -27.81 50.53 16.47
N LYS A 261 -28.03 49.65 17.46
CA LYS A 261 -29.33 49.53 18.16
C LYS A 261 -29.27 49.57 19.69
N SER A 262 -28.24 50.19 20.26
CA SER A 262 -28.37 50.71 21.64
C SER A 262 -28.93 52.14 21.57
N ILE A 263 -30.24 52.25 21.35
CA ILE A 263 -30.99 53.49 21.55
C ILE A 263 -31.17 53.65 23.06
N LEU A 264 -30.09 53.96 23.76
CA LEU A 264 -30.14 54.45 25.14
C LEU A 264 -28.98 55.41 25.38
N ASN A 265 -28.81 56.36 24.45
CA ASN A 265 -28.11 57.59 24.74
C ASN A 265 -29.01 58.41 25.69
N SER A 266 -28.72 58.33 26.99
CA SER A 266 -29.27 59.18 28.04
C SER A 266 -29.33 60.65 27.64
N ASP A 267 -28.42 61.09 26.78
CA ASP A 267 -28.25 62.49 26.40
C ASP A 267 -29.35 63.00 25.45
N ILE A 268 -29.93 62.14 24.60
CA ILE A 268 -31.06 62.53 23.73
C ILE A 268 -32.35 62.59 24.56
N LEU A 269 -32.51 61.68 25.52
CA LEU A 269 -33.67 61.68 26.41
C LEU A 269 -33.65 62.90 27.33
N ILE A 270 -32.49 63.22 27.92
CA ILE A 270 -32.31 64.43 28.74
C ILE A 270 -32.55 65.67 27.89
N LYS A 271 -31.97 65.77 26.69
CA LYS A 271 -32.18 66.92 25.81
C LYS A 271 -33.65 67.11 25.41
N THR A 272 -34.36 66.04 25.09
CA THR A 272 -35.79 66.11 24.70
C THR A 272 -36.68 66.45 25.90
N VAL A 273 -36.33 65.99 27.10
CA VAL A 273 -37.05 66.34 28.34
C VAL A 273 -36.75 67.78 28.75
N THR A 274 -35.51 68.24 28.63
CA THR A 274 -35.13 69.64 28.91
C THR A 274 -35.78 70.61 27.92
N ASP A 275 -35.76 70.30 26.62
CA ASP A 275 -36.41 71.12 25.58
C ASP A 275 -37.95 71.18 25.74
N ALA A 276 -38.56 70.16 26.36
CA ALA A 276 -40.01 70.12 26.65
C ALA A 276 -40.38 70.87 27.95
N ILE A 277 -39.46 70.95 28.93
CA ILE A 277 -39.66 71.68 30.18
C ILE A 277 -39.46 73.19 29.98
N ASP A 278 -38.50 73.59 29.14
CA ASP A 278 -38.20 75.01 28.91
C ASP A 278 -39.24 75.71 28.00
N ASN A 279 -39.97 74.98 27.16
CA ASN A 279 -40.95 75.57 26.20
C ASN A 279 -42.40 75.63 26.69
N LYS A 280 -42.69 75.38 27.99
CA LYS A 280 -44.07 75.32 28.50
C LYS A 280 -44.33 75.99 29.86
N LEU A 281 -43.54 77.00 30.24
CA LEU A 281 -43.93 77.93 31.30
C LEU A 281 -43.95 79.38 30.78
N PRO A 282 -45.12 79.96 30.48
CA PRO A 282 -45.24 81.40 30.40
C PRO A 282 -45.10 82.02 31.80
N THR A 283 -44.31 83.09 31.85
CA THR A 283 -44.04 83.96 32.99
C THR A 283 -45.30 84.69 33.49
N LYS A 284 -45.27 85.03 34.78
CA LYS A 284 -46.40 85.34 35.66
C LYS A 284 -47.01 86.75 35.52
N GLU A 285 -46.70 87.50 34.47
CA GLU A 285 -46.89 88.97 34.49
C GLU A 285 -47.89 89.58 33.49
N GLU A 286 -48.55 88.83 32.58
CA GLU A 286 -49.27 89.51 31.47
C GLU A 286 -50.75 89.22 31.21
N LEU A 287 -51.49 88.46 32.04
CA LEU A 287 -52.92 88.21 31.75
C LEU A 287 -53.88 88.38 32.94
N ILE A 288 -53.63 89.40 33.77
CA ILE A 288 -54.69 90.04 34.57
C ILE A 288 -55.19 91.24 33.76
N GLN A 289 -56.35 91.16 33.08
CA GLN A 289 -57.32 92.29 32.95
C GLN A 289 -58.46 92.18 31.90
N PRO A 290 -58.89 91.00 31.44
CA PRO A 290 -60.35 90.90 31.22
C PRO A 290 -60.91 89.48 31.36
N ILE A 291 -61.29 89.12 32.59
CA ILE A 291 -62.42 88.23 32.83
C ILE A 291 -63.64 89.13 32.84
N LYS A 292 -64.45 89.12 31.77
CA LYS A 292 -65.86 89.52 31.82
C LYS A 292 -66.57 89.06 30.55
N ASP A 293 -67.67 88.34 30.78
CA ASP A 293 -68.75 88.13 29.84
C ASP A 293 -68.60 86.96 28.85
N ALA A 294 -68.55 85.73 29.38
CA ALA A 294 -69.41 84.60 28.99
C ALA A 294 -68.86 83.25 29.49
N LEU A 295 -69.30 82.82 30.68
CA LEU A 295 -69.13 81.45 31.18
C LEU A 295 -70.51 80.81 31.39
N PRO A 296 -70.72 79.55 31.00
CA PRO A 296 -71.38 78.55 31.82
C PRO A 296 -70.34 77.67 32.57
N SER A 297 -70.82 76.96 33.59
CA SER A 297 -70.09 76.55 34.80
C SER A 297 -69.14 75.33 34.69
N PRO A 298 -68.05 75.27 35.49
CA PRO A 298 -66.96 74.26 35.39
C PRO A 298 -67.18 72.86 35.98
N GLN A 299 -68.40 72.38 36.24
CA GLN A 299 -68.61 71.14 37.02
C GLN A 299 -68.91 69.87 36.20
N ASP A 300 -69.08 69.96 34.88
CA ASP A 300 -69.47 68.79 34.04
C ASP A 300 -68.32 68.16 33.21
N LEU A 301 -67.08 68.63 33.36
CA LEU A 301 -65.94 68.17 32.54
C LEU A 301 -64.80 67.49 33.32
N ILE A 302 -64.88 67.39 34.65
CA ILE A 302 -63.78 66.86 35.48
C ILE A 302 -63.89 65.35 35.70
N ASN A 303 -65.11 64.79 35.73
CA ASN A 303 -65.31 63.36 36.06
C ASN A 303 -64.84 62.34 35.02
N PRO A 304 -64.92 62.56 33.68
CA PRO A 304 -64.47 61.54 32.72
C PRO A 304 -62.94 61.41 32.64
N ALA A 305 -62.21 62.51 32.70
CA ALA A 305 -60.76 62.53 32.45
C ALA A 305 -59.95 61.84 33.56
N GLU A 306 -60.39 61.93 34.82
CA GLU A 306 -59.75 61.24 35.94
C GLU A 306 -59.95 59.72 35.86
N ILE A 307 -61.11 59.26 35.41
CA ILE A 307 -61.41 57.83 35.22
C ILE A 307 -60.54 57.24 34.11
N TYR A 308 -60.44 57.90 32.95
CA TYR A 308 -59.58 57.43 31.86
C TYR A 308 -58.08 57.41 32.23
N ALA A 309 -57.60 58.42 32.96
CA ALA A 309 -56.21 58.45 33.43
C ALA A 309 -55.91 57.33 34.43
N LYS A 310 -56.85 57.04 35.34
CA LYS A 310 -56.70 55.98 36.35
C LYS A 310 -56.76 54.58 35.74
N GLU A 311 -57.61 54.39 34.72
CA GLU A 311 -57.74 53.13 34.00
C GLU A 311 -56.56 52.87 33.06
N ALA A 312 -56.06 53.90 32.37
CA ALA A 312 -54.83 53.81 31.58
C ALA A 312 -53.60 53.51 32.46
N ALA A 313 -53.46 54.18 33.61
CA ALA A 313 -52.37 53.90 34.55
C ALA A 313 -52.45 52.47 35.12
N LYS A 314 -53.65 51.98 35.43
CA LYS A 314 -53.87 50.61 35.90
C LYS A 314 -53.47 49.58 34.83
N ASN A 315 -53.92 49.75 33.59
CA ASN A 315 -53.59 48.84 32.49
C ASN A 315 -52.08 48.82 32.21
N LEU A 316 -51.41 49.97 32.26
CA LEU A 316 -49.96 50.08 32.03
C LEU A 316 -49.16 49.38 33.14
N VAL A 317 -49.58 49.52 34.40
CA VAL A 317 -48.98 48.80 35.53
C VAL A 317 -49.21 47.29 35.44
N GLU A 318 -50.40 46.85 35.05
CA GLU A 318 -50.69 45.42 34.82
C GLU A 318 -49.86 44.84 33.67
N GLU A 319 -49.68 45.58 32.57
CA GLU A 319 -48.86 45.19 31.42
C GLU A 319 -47.37 45.07 31.81
N ILE A 320 -46.84 46.04 32.59
CA ILE A 320 -45.46 46.01 33.08
C ILE A 320 -45.24 44.84 34.05
N ILE A 321 -46.17 44.59 34.98
CA ILE A 321 -46.06 43.45 35.92
C ILE A 321 -46.09 42.11 35.15
N LYS A 322 -46.91 42.03 34.10
CA LYS A 322 -46.98 40.85 33.23
C LYS A 322 -45.66 40.62 32.48
N GLN A 323 -45.11 41.64 31.84
CA GLN A 323 -43.82 41.54 31.15
C GLN A 323 -42.67 41.24 32.12
N PHE A 324 -42.68 41.81 33.33
CA PHE A 324 -41.66 41.54 34.34
C PHE A 324 -41.72 40.09 34.85
N LYS A 325 -42.92 39.50 34.95
CA LYS A 325 -43.08 38.06 35.25
C LYS A 325 -42.58 37.17 34.11
N GLU A 326 -42.82 37.54 32.86
CA GLU A 326 -42.31 36.81 31.69
C GLU A 326 -40.77 36.83 31.64
N ILE A 327 -40.14 37.99 31.93
CA ILE A 327 -38.67 38.11 31.98
C ILE A 327 -38.07 37.27 33.11
N ASN A 328 -38.65 37.33 34.32
CA ASN A 328 -38.19 36.49 35.45
C ASN A 328 -38.34 34.98 35.18
N HIS A 329 -39.37 34.58 34.43
CA HIS A 329 -39.56 33.18 34.03
C HIS A 329 -38.46 32.74 33.05
N GLN A 330 -38.08 33.59 32.09
CA GLN A 330 -37.01 33.30 31.14
C GLN A 330 -35.64 33.20 31.82
N GLU A 331 -35.38 34.00 32.85
CA GLU A 331 -34.14 33.92 33.62
C GLU A 331 -34.04 32.61 34.44
N LEU A 332 -35.14 32.17 35.04
CA LEU A 332 -35.24 30.88 35.73
C LEU A 332 -35.09 29.68 34.78
N GLU A 333 -35.65 29.74 33.57
CA GLU A 333 -35.46 28.71 32.53
C GLU A 333 -34.01 28.64 32.03
N LEU A 334 -33.34 29.79 31.86
CA LEU A 334 -31.92 29.83 31.50
C LEU A 334 -31.04 29.22 32.58
N ILE A 335 -31.29 29.53 33.86
CA ILE A 335 -30.54 28.95 34.98
C ILE A 335 -30.71 27.43 35.04
N ASN A 336 -31.94 26.93 34.85
CA ASN A 336 -32.20 25.50 34.80
C ASN A 336 -31.55 24.84 33.58
N SER A 337 -31.61 25.48 32.41
CA SER A 337 -30.95 24.99 31.19
C SER A 337 -29.42 24.93 31.35
N ILE A 338 -28.81 25.93 31.98
CA ILE A 338 -27.36 25.94 32.29
C ILE A 338 -27.01 24.82 33.27
N LYS A 339 -27.88 24.54 34.25
CA LYS A 339 -27.70 23.44 35.20
C LYS A 339 -27.77 22.08 34.50
N ASP A 340 -28.72 21.90 33.59
CA ASP A 340 -28.88 20.67 32.81
C ASP A 340 -27.69 20.46 31.87
N ILE A 341 -27.22 21.52 31.20
CA ILE A 341 -26.01 21.48 30.36
C ILE A 341 -24.79 21.07 31.19
N ASN A 342 -24.60 21.65 32.38
CA ASN A 342 -23.49 21.27 33.25
C ASN A 342 -23.59 19.81 33.71
N GLN A 343 -24.78 19.29 33.99
CA GLN A 343 -24.96 17.87 34.32
C GLN A 343 -24.64 16.95 33.14
N VAL A 344 -25.04 17.32 31.92
CA VAL A 344 -24.70 16.58 30.70
C VAL A 344 -23.19 16.58 30.48
N ILE A 345 -22.52 17.73 30.63
CA ILE A 345 -21.06 17.82 30.49
C ILE A 345 -20.34 16.94 31.52
N LEU A 346 -20.81 16.93 32.78
CA LEU A 346 -20.22 16.07 33.81
C LEU A 346 -20.41 14.58 33.49
N LYS A 347 -21.60 14.20 33.03
CA LYS A 347 -21.91 12.82 32.63
C LYS A 347 -21.10 12.37 31.41
N ASP A 348 -20.96 13.24 30.40
CA ASP A 348 -20.16 12.96 29.21
C ASP A 348 -18.69 12.85 29.54
N ARG A 349 -18.18 13.70 30.44
CA ARG A 349 -16.79 13.59 30.94
C ARG A 349 -16.56 12.25 31.62
N ASP A 350 -17.47 11.81 32.49
CA ASP A 350 -17.33 10.54 33.20
C ASP A 350 -17.43 9.34 32.24
N ASN A 351 -18.35 9.38 31.26
CA ASN A 351 -18.44 8.39 30.19
C ASN A 351 -17.16 8.34 29.33
N PHE A 352 -16.61 9.51 28.99
CA PHE A 352 -15.36 9.61 28.25
C PHE A 352 -14.20 9.01 29.03
N LEU A 353 -14.06 9.34 30.33
CA LEU A 353 -13.02 8.77 31.19
C LEU A 353 -13.16 7.25 31.32
N GLN A 354 -14.38 6.74 31.42
CA GLN A 354 -14.64 5.30 31.47
C GLN A 354 -14.26 4.61 30.15
N THR A 355 -14.66 5.18 29.02
CA THR A 355 -14.35 4.63 27.68
C THR A 355 -12.85 4.72 27.40
N PHE A 356 -12.20 5.81 27.81
CA PHE A 356 -10.76 5.99 27.69
C PHE A 356 -9.99 4.98 28.56
N GLY A 357 -10.44 4.75 29.80
CA GLY A 357 -9.89 3.71 30.67
C GLY A 357 -10.03 2.31 30.06
N GLN A 358 -11.22 1.96 29.59
CA GLN A 358 -11.47 0.68 28.92
C GLN A 358 -10.63 0.51 27.65
N GLN A 359 -10.50 1.56 26.84
CA GLN A 359 -9.66 1.53 25.64
C GLN A 359 -8.17 1.34 25.99
N ASN A 360 -7.71 1.99 27.06
CA ASN A 360 -6.34 1.83 27.54
C ASN A 360 -6.08 0.40 28.05
N ASP A 361 -7.02 -0.19 28.79
CA ASP A 361 -6.91 -1.57 29.28
C ASP A 361 -6.94 -2.59 28.13
N LEU A 362 -7.81 -2.37 27.12
CA LEU A 362 -7.82 -3.15 25.89
C LEU A 362 -6.47 -3.07 25.16
N ASN A 363 -5.92 -1.86 25.02
CA ASN A 363 -4.62 -1.68 24.38
C ASN A 363 -3.50 -2.40 25.15
N GLN A 364 -3.50 -2.36 26.49
CA GLN A 364 -2.54 -3.09 27.32
C GLN A 364 -2.70 -4.61 27.16
N SER A 365 -3.93 -5.11 27.12
CA SER A 365 -4.21 -6.54 26.88
C SER A 365 -3.72 -6.97 25.50
N ILE A 366 -3.95 -6.18 24.45
CA ILE A 366 -3.45 -6.45 23.10
C ILE A 366 -1.91 -6.50 23.10
N ILE A 367 -1.24 -5.56 23.75
CA ILE A 367 0.23 -5.56 23.85
C ILE A 367 0.74 -6.82 24.56
N ASN A 368 0.10 -7.25 25.64
CA ASN A 368 0.48 -8.48 26.35
C ASN A 368 0.26 -9.72 25.49
N ASN A 369 -0.88 -9.83 24.80
CA ASN A 369 -1.16 -10.95 23.90
C ASN A 369 -0.16 -11.00 22.73
N ILE A 370 0.25 -9.84 22.20
CA ILE A 370 1.28 -9.76 21.17
C ILE A 370 2.63 -10.24 21.71
N LYS A 371 3.01 -9.87 22.94
CA LYS A 371 4.25 -10.35 23.56
C LYS A 371 4.25 -11.88 23.73
N GLU A 372 3.16 -12.45 24.25
CA GLU A 372 3.03 -13.91 24.38
C GLU A 372 3.11 -14.62 23.02
N LEU A 373 2.45 -14.09 21.98
CA LEU A 373 2.56 -14.64 20.62
C LEU A 373 3.98 -14.58 20.07
N VAL A 374 4.69 -13.47 20.29
CA VAL A 374 6.08 -13.31 19.86
C VAL A 374 6.98 -14.32 20.58
N ASP A 375 6.80 -14.52 21.88
CA ASP A 375 7.57 -15.48 22.66
C ASP A 375 7.31 -16.92 22.20
N LEU A 376 6.05 -17.30 21.97
CA LEU A 376 5.66 -18.60 21.41
C LEU A 376 6.29 -18.85 20.03
N VAL A 377 6.26 -17.85 19.14
CA VAL A 377 6.88 -17.96 17.81
C VAL A 377 8.39 -18.09 17.92
N ARG A 378 9.02 -17.35 18.84
CA ARG A 378 10.46 -17.44 19.09
C ARG A 378 10.85 -18.82 19.57
N GLU A 379 10.16 -19.36 20.57
CA GLU A 379 10.40 -20.69 21.11
C GLU A 379 10.22 -21.77 20.04
N ASN A 380 9.13 -21.71 19.27
CA ASN A 380 8.86 -22.68 18.20
C ASN A 380 9.93 -22.62 17.09
N ASN A 381 10.40 -21.42 16.72
CA ASN A 381 11.49 -21.26 15.76
C ASN A 381 12.82 -21.82 16.29
N GLU A 382 13.10 -21.65 17.57
CA GLU A 382 14.32 -22.16 18.21
C GLU A 382 14.32 -23.70 18.25
N VAL A 383 13.18 -24.30 18.62
CA VAL A 383 12.97 -25.76 18.59
C VAL A 383 13.12 -26.31 17.17
N ASN A 384 12.49 -25.66 16.17
CA ASN A 384 12.60 -26.09 14.77
C ASN A 384 14.02 -25.96 14.23
N SER A 385 14.73 -24.88 14.56
CA SER A 385 16.12 -24.70 14.13
C SER A 385 17.02 -25.78 14.74
N ASN A 386 16.85 -26.10 16.01
CA ASN A 386 17.61 -27.16 16.68
C ASN A 386 17.30 -28.54 16.06
N SER A 387 16.03 -28.84 15.80
CA SER A 387 15.63 -30.09 15.15
C SER A 387 16.18 -30.22 13.73
N LEU A 388 16.15 -29.14 12.93
CA LEU A 388 16.72 -29.11 11.59
C LEU A 388 18.23 -29.34 11.61
N ASN A 389 18.94 -28.73 12.58
CA ASN A 389 20.37 -28.90 12.72
C ASN A 389 20.73 -30.35 13.10
N GLU A 390 19.99 -30.93 14.05
CA GLU A 390 20.15 -32.33 14.46
C GLU A 390 19.90 -33.29 13.29
N LYS A 391 18.79 -33.11 12.55
CA LYS A 391 18.51 -33.91 11.34
C LYS A 391 19.59 -33.74 10.27
N THR A 392 20.09 -32.53 10.06
CA THR A 392 21.16 -32.26 9.09
C THR A 392 22.44 -33.00 9.48
N GLN A 393 22.77 -33.03 10.77
CA GLN A 393 23.95 -33.73 11.28
C GLN A 393 23.82 -35.26 11.19
N VAL A 394 22.62 -35.80 11.45
CA VAL A 394 22.32 -37.23 11.23
C VAL A 394 22.46 -37.60 9.75
N ILE A 395 21.86 -36.82 8.84
CA ILE A 395 21.94 -37.04 7.39
C ILE A 395 23.40 -36.95 6.92
N SER A 396 24.17 -35.97 7.41
CA SER A 396 25.59 -35.84 7.06
C SER A 396 26.39 -37.07 7.50
N ASN A 397 26.10 -37.63 8.68
CA ASN A 397 26.77 -38.83 9.17
C ASN A 397 26.38 -40.08 8.37
N GLU A 398 25.11 -40.22 8.01
CA GLU A 398 24.61 -41.29 7.13
C GLU A 398 25.25 -41.22 5.74
N LEU A 399 25.30 -40.03 5.13
CA LEU A 399 25.95 -39.82 3.83
C LEU A 399 27.44 -40.17 3.88
N ASN A 400 28.13 -39.80 4.97
CA ASN A 400 29.54 -40.12 5.12
C ASN A 400 29.77 -41.63 5.28
N LYS A 401 28.92 -42.33 6.05
CA LYS A 401 28.95 -43.80 6.13
C LYS A 401 28.67 -44.46 4.78
N ALA A 402 27.70 -43.95 4.03
CA ALA A 402 27.37 -44.46 2.70
C ALA A 402 28.52 -44.26 1.72
N ALA A 403 29.19 -43.10 1.77
CA ALA A 403 30.37 -42.83 0.95
C ALA A 403 31.53 -43.81 1.27
N LEU A 404 31.82 -44.05 2.55
CA LEU A 404 32.84 -45.01 2.98
C LEU A 404 32.51 -46.44 2.52
N SER A 405 31.25 -46.86 2.63
CA SER A 405 30.83 -48.19 2.15
C SER A 405 30.91 -48.31 0.63
N LEU A 406 30.62 -47.23 -0.10
CA LEU A 406 30.77 -47.19 -1.55
C LEU A 406 32.23 -47.31 -1.96
N GLU A 407 33.13 -46.62 -1.28
CA GLU A 407 34.58 -46.70 -1.49
C GLU A 407 35.09 -48.14 -1.27
N GLU A 408 34.64 -48.80 -0.21
CA GLU A 408 34.98 -50.20 0.07
C GLU A 408 34.48 -51.15 -1.03
N LYS A 409 33.26 -50.91 -1.55
CA LYS A 409 32.72 -51.66 -2.70
C LYS A 409 33.52 -51.42 -3.97
N VAL A 410 33.94 -50.19 -4.25
CA VAL A 410 34.76 -49.86 -5.42
C VAL A 410 36.10 -50.60 -5.36
N ILE A 411 36.77 -50.61 -4.21
CA ILE A 411 38.01 -51.36 -4.00
C ILE A 411 37.79 -52.88 -4.21
N SER A 412 36.68 -53.42 -3.72
CA SER A 412 36.35 -54.84 -3.89
C SER A 412 36.09 -55.22 -5.36
N LEU A 413 35.48 -54.31 -6.13
CA LEU A 413 35.24 -54.47 -7.56
C LEU A 413 36.55 -54.41 -8.36
N GLU A 414 37.45 -53.50 -8.00
CA GLU A 414 38.79 -53.41 -8.58
C GLU A 414 39.56 -54.73 -8.39
N LYS A 415 39.52 -55.29 -7.19
CA LYS A 415 40.14 -56.59 -6.87
C LYS A 415 39.51 -57.74 -7.66
N SER A 416 38.21 -57.71 -7.87
CA SER A 416 37.48 -58.72 -8.65
C SER A 416 37.81 -58.62 -10.14
N SER A 417 37.92 -57.39 -10.67
CA SER A 417 38.38 -57.12 -12.03
C SER A 417 39.79 -57.64 -12.27
N ALA A 418 40.71 -57.43 -11.32
CA ALA A 418 42.07 -57.97 -11.38
C ALA A 418 42.08 -59.51 -11.43
N LYS A 419 41.24 -60.19 -10.63
CA LYS A 419 41.08 -61.66 -10.70
C LYS A 419 40.54 -62.15 -12.03
N ILE A 420 39.60 -61.42 -12.65
CA ILE A 420 39.09 -61.75 -13.98
C ILE A 420 40.20 -61.64 -15.03
N ALA A 421 41.07 -60.64 -14.91
CA ALA A 421 42.24 -60.52 -15.78
C ALA A 421 43.22 -61.71 -15.62
N GLU A 422 43.48 -62.16 -14.39
CA GLU A 422 44.29 -63.36 -14.13
C GLU A 422 43.64 -64.64 -14.71
N LEU A 423 42.33 -64.80 -14.57
CA LEU A 423 41.59 -65.95 -15.13
C LEU A 423 41.68 -65.99 -16.66
N ASN A 424 41.58 -64.83 -17.33
CA ASN A 424 41.76 -64.75 -18.78
C ASN A 424 43.18 -65.14 -19.20
N GLN A 425 44.20 -64.73 -18.42
CA GLN A 425 45.58 -65.10 -18.70
C GLN A 425 45.83 -66.61 -18.50
N LEU A 426 45.17 -67.21 -17.50
CA LEU A 426 45.21 -68.65 -17.25
C LEU A 426 44.49 -69.45 -18.33
N GLN A 427 43.34 -68.97 -18.81
CA GLN A 427 42.64 -69.55 -19.97
C GLN A 427 43.54 -69.56 -21.21
N SER A 428 44.15 -68.42 -21.56
CA SER A 428 45.10 -68.33 -22.68
C SER A 428 46.28 -69.29 -22.51
N SER A 429 46.76 -69.48 -21.29
CA SER A 429 47.85 -70.42 -21.00
C SER A 429 47.39 -71.88 -21.18
N LEU A 430 46.17 -72.21 -20.77
CA LEU A 430 45.54 -73.51 -21.00
C LEU A 430 45.31 -73.78 -22.49
N GLU A 431 44.84 -72.79 -23.26
CA GLU A 431 44.71 -72.90 -24.72
C GLU A 431 46.05 -73.20 -25.39
N LYS A 432 47.14 -72.56 -24.94
CA LYS A 432 48.50 -72.88 -25.40
C LYS A 432 48.93 -74.30 -25.05
N VAL A 433 48.63 -74.77 -23.83
CA VAL A 433 48.94 -76.15 -23.41
C VAL A 433 48.16 -77.17 -24.25
N VAL A 434 46.87 -76.92 -24.50
CA VAL A 434 46.03 -77.77 -25.36
C VAL A 434 46.57 -77.80 -26.79
N ALA A 435 47.01 -76.66 -27.34
CA ALA A 435 47.63 -76.61 -28.65
C ALA A 435 48.93 -77.43 -28.73
N VAL A 436 49.77 -77.40 -27.69
CA VAL A 436 50.98 -78.22 -27.60
C VAL A 436 50.65 -79.71 -27.51
N LEU A 437 49.63 -80.10 -26.73
CA LEU A 437 49.18 -81.48 -26.63
C LEU A 437 48.65 -82.02 -27.97
N ASN A 438 47.95 -81.20 -28.76
CA ASN A 438 47.54 -81.58 -30.11
C ASN A 438 48.75 -81.85 -31.02
N ASN A 439 49.83 -81.09 -30.91
CA ASN A 439 51.07 -81.32 -31.66
C ASN A 439 51.78 -82.62 -31.22
N VAL A 440 51.63 -83.06 -29.97
CA VAL A 440 52.12 -84.39 -29.53
C VAL A 440 51.36 -85.53 -30.22
N GLY A 441 50.08 -85.33 -30.53
CA GLY A 441 49.30 -86.26 -31.36
C GLY A 441 49.84 -86.42 -32.78
N GLU A 442 50.39 -85.35 -33.39
CA GLU A 442 51.12 -85.45 -34.66
C GLU A 442 52.43 -86.23 -34.51
N MET A 443 53.14 -86.03 -33.40
CA MET A 443 54.37 -86.76 -33.11
C MET A 443 54.12 -88.27 -32.98
N GLN A 444 53.01 -88.68 -32.36
CA GLN A 444 52.59 -90.07 -32.29
C GLN A 444 52.25 -90.66 -33.67
N LYS A 445 51.64 -89.88 -34.56
CA LYS A 445 51.43 -90.24 -35.98
C LYS A 445 52.74 -90.46 -36.72
N THR A 446 53.75 -89.61 -36.50
CA THR A 446 55.08 -89.80 -37.12
C THR A 446 55.79 -91.04 -36.61
N LEU A 447 55.62 -91.40 -35.34
CA LEU A 447 56.23 -92.60 -34.75
C LEU A 447 55.62 -93.88 -35.32
N VAL A 448 54.30 -93.92 -35.53
CA VAL A 448 53.61 -95.03 -36.20
C VAL A 448 54.11 -95.16 -37.66
N ASN A 449 54.29 -94.04 -38.36
CA ASN A 449 54.81 -94.03 -39.73
C ASN A 449 56.27 -94.54 -39.80
N VAL A 450 57.08 -94.28 -38.77
CA VAL A 450 58.44 -94.83 -38.62
C VAL A 450 58.39 -96.33 -38.32
N GLN A 451 57.48 -96.77 -37.44
CA GLN A 451 57.25 -98.20 -37.13
C GLN A 451 56.83 -98.98 -38.39
N ASP A 452 55.93 -98.44 -39.20
CA ASP A 452 55.47 -99.05 -40.45
C ASP A 452 56.62 -99.16 -41.47
N LYS A 453 57.47 -98.14 -41.57
CA LYS A 453 58.68 -98.18 -42.42
C LYS A 453 59.72 -99.19 -41.95
N ILE A 454 59.86 -99.39 -40.64
CA ILE A 454 60.74 -100.42 -40.07
C ILE A 454 60.21 -101.84 -40.40
N THR A 455 58.89 -102.02 -40.38
CA THR A 455 58.25 -103.30 -40.70
C THR A 455 58.41 -103.63 -42.20
N LEU A 456 58.44 -102.60 -43.06
CA LEU A 456 58.72 -102.74 -44.49
C LEU A 456 60.17 -103.15 -44.81
N LEU A 457 61.13 -102.87 -43.92
CA LEU A 457 62.55 -103.20 -44.09
C LEU A 457 62.92 -104.61 -43.61
N GLN A 458 62.03 -105.27 -42.87
CA GLN A 458 62.20 -106.61 -42.32
C GLN A 458 62.46 -107.73 -43.36
N PRO A 459 61.80 -107.78 -44.54
CA PRO A 459 62.12 -108.78 -45.57
C PRO A 459 63.52 -108.58 -46.20
N THR A 460 63.98 -107.34 -46.34
CA THR A 460 65.33 -107.01 -46.86
C THR A 460 66.45 -107.47 -45.93
N LEU A 461 66.24 -107.40 -44.61
CA LEU A 461 67.19 -107.92 -43.62
C LEU A 461 67.24 -109.46 -43.60
N GLN A 462 66.14 -110.12 -43.97
CA GLN A 462 66.04 -111.59 -44.04
C GLN A 462 66.66 -112.18 -45.31
N ASP A 463 66.79 -111.39 -46.38
CA ASP A 463 67.50 -111.79 -47.61
C ASP A 463 69.03 -111.58 -47.52
N LEU A 464 69.51 -110.74 -46.60
CA LEU A 464 70.94 -110.56 -46.32
C LEU A 464 71.54 -111.65 -45.42
N SER A 465 70.72 -112.50 -44.79
CA SER A 465 71.18 -113.56 -43.87
C SER A 465 71.31 -114.95 -44.49
N LYS A 466 71.26 -115.08 -45.83
CA LYS A 466 71.49 -116.37 -46.53
C LYS A 466 72.98 -116.54 -46.91
N PRO A 467 73.58 -117.74 -46.72
CA PRO A 467 75.01 -117.96 -46.91
C PRO A 467 75.41 -117.92 -48.40
N ARG A 468 76.40 -117.10 -48.76
CA ARG A 468 76.96 -117.05 -50.13
C ARG A 468 78.06 -118.09 -50.31
N VAL A 469 77.84 -119.02 -51.25
CA VAL A 469 78.84 -119.98 -51.72
C VAL A 469 79.68 -119.29 -52.81
N ILE A 470 80.98 -119.12 -52.57
CA ILE A 470 81.95 -118.60 -53.54
C ILE A 470 82.67 -119.81 -54.15
N ARG A 471 82.53 -120.04 -55.46
CA ARG A 471 83.34 -121.00 -56.23
C ARG A 471 84.38 -120.22 -57.04
N LEU A 472 85.64 -120.63 -56.89
CA LEU A 472 86.84 -120.09 -57.53
C LEU A 472 86.81 -120.22 -59.06
N VAL A 473 87.34 -119.21 -59.74
CA VAL A 473 87.87 -119.34 -61.11
C VAL A 473 89.29 -118.77 -61.09
N GLU A 474 90.21 -119.65 -61.43
CA GLU A 474 91.65 -119.47 -61.54
C GLU A 474 91.97 -118.69 -62.83
N GLN A 475 92.81 -117.66 -62.74
CA GLN A 475 93.55 -117.19 -63.91
C GLN A 475 94.94 -116.69 -63.50
N ILE A 476 95.91 -117.42 -64.03
CA ILE A 476 97.35 -117.28 -63.95
C ILE A 476 97.77 -116.33 -65.08
N GLU A 477 98.59 -115.32 -64.80
CA GLU A 477 99.92 -115.11 -65.43
C GLU A 477 100.48 -113.69 -65.18
N GLN A 478 101.73 -113.71 -64.69
CA GLN A 478 102.81 -112.72 -64.74
C GLN A 478 102.77 -111.47 -63.85
#